data_AF-A0AAU3PKV0-F1
#
_entry.id   AF-A0AAU3PKV0-F1
#
_cell.length_a   1.000
_cell.length_b   1.000
_cell.length_c   1.000
_cell.angle_alpha   90.00
_cell.angle_beta   90.00
_cell.angle_gamma   90.00
#
_symmetry.space_group_name_H-M   'P 1'
#
loop_
_entity.id
_entity.type
_entity.pdbx_description
1 polymer ?
#
loop_
_entity_poly.entity_id
_entity_poly.type
_entity_poly.pdbx_seq_one_letter_code
_entity_poly.pdbx_strand_id
1 'polypeptide(L)'
;MADSHDWVELWRRVAEVDAQGSRRLIGDVCGGLDLVTDCGGPDDPDEIIALAIAGAKSAEATAAGLGLEWALYTPQQAAVVASALYAQIDAAGSALENLAGYLHVMDARHDVVLPEFNDSETPNLNNAEMSMGCAGEEARAATCDAETAVRILAETPYLGRQPNDAHETIIAVADLLGEQATLITEHHVHDEAELRENYGDGFGCGCVVRITDSTGSAWEFQRGDSSWNLWRRADVDGSGILGNWIELDAGDARAHPGHVVSLIEQEIA
;
A
#
# COMPACT_ATOMS: atom_id res chain seq x y z
N MET A 1 8.64 24.28 -23.40
CA MET A 1 8.54 22.82 -23.46
C MET A 1 7.73 22.42 -22.26
N ALA A 2 6.59 21.76 -22.46
CA ALA A 2 5.77 21.33 -21.35
C ALA A 2 6.42 20.10 -20.73
N ASP A 3 6.98 20.25 -19.53
CA ASP A 3 7.47 19.15 -18.69
C ASP A 3 6.27 18.30 -18.26
N SER A 4 5.90 17.35 -19.10
CA SER A 4 4.95 16.30 -18.73
C SER A 4 5.66 15.38 -17.75
N HIS A 5 5.46 15.62 -16.45
CA HIS A 5 5.88 14.71 -15.39
C HIS A 5 4.96 13.49 -15.43
N ASP A 6 5.04 12.67 -16.49
CA ASP A 6 4.18 11.51 -16.74
C ASP A 6 4.17 10.53 -15.56
N TRP A 7 5.27 10.51 -14.79
CA TRP A 7 5.40 9.73 -13.58
C TRP A 7 4.56 10.27 -12.42
N VAL A 8 4.35 11.59 -12.27
CA VAL A 8 3.46 12.18 -11.24
C VAL A 8 2.00 11.83 -11.51
N GLU A 9 1.63 11.69 -12.79
CA GLU A 9 0.27 11.35 -13.19
C GLU A 9 -0.09 9.88 -12.94
N LEU A 10 0.88 9.00 -12.67
CA LEU A 10 0.61 7.57 -12.46
C LEU A 10 -0.13 7.34 -11.12
N TRP A 11 0.40 7.85 -10.00
CA TRP A 11 -0.24 7.68 -8.70
C TRP A 11 -1.60 8.40 -8.64
N ARG A 12 -1.72 9.59 -9.26
CA ARG A 12 -2.96 10.36 -9.33
C ARG A 12 -4.07 9.58 -10.02
N ARG A 13 -3.78 9.00 -11.19
CA ARG A 13 -4.74 8.16 -11.93
C ARG A 13 -5.23 6.96 -11.12
N VAL A 14 -4.35 6.33 -10.34
CA VAL A 14 -4.76 5.22 -9.47
C VAL A 14 -5.69 5.70 -8.36
N ALA A 15 -5.39 6.85 -7.72
CA ALA A 15 -6.26 7.44 -6.70
C ALA A 15 -7.65 7.82 -7.25
N GLU A 16 -7.71 8.39 -8.45
CA GLU A 16 -8.97 8.77 -9.11
C GLU A 16 -9.85 7.55 -9.47
N VAL A 17 -9.23 6.46 -9.95
CA VAL A 17 -9.95 5.22 -10.28
C VAL A 17 -10.50 4.54 -9.02
N ASP A 18 -9.73 4.51 -7.93
CA ASP A 18 -10.14 3.89 -6.66
C ASP A 18 -11.26 4.67 -5.97
N ALA A 19 -11.27 6.01 -6.08
CA ALA A 19 -12.36 6.86 -5.58
C ALA A 19 -13.75 6.49 -6.18
N GLN A 20 -13.77 5.87 -7.35
CA GLN A 20 -14.98 5.41 -8.04
C GLN A 20 -15.21 3.88 -7.91
N GLY A 21 -14.28 3.16 -7.27
CA GLY A 21 -14.25 1.70 -7.14
C GLY A 21 -14.97 1.14 -5.90
N SER A 22 -15.07 -0.19 -5.83
CA SER A 22 -15.70 -0.92 -4.71
C SER A 22 -14.78 -1.09 -3.49
N ARG A 23 -13.47 -0.94 -3.67
CA ARG A 23 -12.48 -0.83 -2.57
C ARG A 23 -12.12 0.65 -2.49
N ARG A 24 -12.54 1.34 -1.42
CA ARG A 24 -12.36 2.79 -1.27
C ARG A 24 -11.14 3.18 -0.46
N LEU A 25 -10.21 2.27 -0.18
CA LEU A 25 -9.14 2.53 0.78
C LEU A 25 -8.24 3.70 0.35
N ILE A 26 -7.84 3.77 -0.93
CA ILE A 26 -7.01 4.87 -1.41
C ILE A 26 -7.83 6.17 -1.39
N GLY A 27 -9.10 6.10 -1.83
CA GLY A 27 -10.02 7.24 -1.79
C GLY A 27 -10.30 7.77 -0.37
N ASP A 28 -10.45 6.90 0.62
CA ASP A 28 -10.71 7.26 2.02
C ASP A 28 -9.47 7.91 2.66
N VAL A 29 -8.28 7.37 2.38
CA VAL A 29 -7.01 7.94 2.86
C VAL A 29 -6.73 9.29 2.19
N CYS A 30 -6.91 9.40 0.88
CA CYS A 30 -6.72 10.66 0.15
C CYS A 30 -7.79 11.70 0.51
N GLY A 31 -9.05 11.30 0.62
CA GLY A 31 -10.16 12.20 0.93
C GLY A 31 -10.01 12.89 2.29
N GLY A 32 -9.38 12.23 3.27
CA GLY A 32 -9.04 12.86 4.55
C GLY A 32 -8.06 14.03 4.41
N LEU A 33 -7.13 13.97 3.45
CA LEU A 33 -6.18 15.05 3.13
C LEU A 33 -6.86 16.14 2.27
N ASP A 34 -7.70 15.74 1.33
CA ASP A 34 -8.47 16.67 0.49
C ASP A 34 -9.38 17.57 1.34
N LEU A 35 -10.01 17.03 2.40
CA LEU A 35 -10.82 17.82 3.34
C LEU A 35 -10.06 18.97 4.04
N VAL A 36 -8.74 18.86 4.19
CA VAL A 36 -7.88 19.92 4.79
C VAL A 36 -7.44 20.95 3.75
N THR A 37 -7.51 20.60 2.46
CA THR A 37 -7.02 21.45 1.35
C THR A 37 -8.14 22.04 0.49
N ASP A 38 -9.37 21.51 0.62
CA ASP A 38 -10.56 22.02 -0.04
C ASP A 38 -10.94 23.42 0.48
N CYS A 39 -11.32 24.32 -0.43
CA CYS A 39 -11.69 25.73 -0.20
C CYS A 39 -10.56 26.79 -0.20
N GLY A 40 -9.40 26.52 -0.80
CA GLY A 40 -8.38 27.57 -1.03
C GLY A 40 -6.97 27.21 -0.55
N GLY A 41 -6.79 25.98 -0.05
CA GLY A 41 -5.59 25.55 0.64
C GLY A 41 -5.70 25.78 2.14
N PRO A 42 -4.66 25.39 2.89
CA PRO A 42 -4.64 25.56 4.34
C PRO A 42 -4.67 27.04 4.71
N ASP A 43 -5.65 27.43 5.51
CA ASP A 43 -5.88 28.82 5.94
C ASP A 43 -5.27 29.10 7.33
N ASP A 44 -4.87 28.05 8.06
CA ASP A 44 -4.28 28.14 9.41
C ASP A 44 -2.93 27.38 9.52
N PRO A 45 -1.94 27.89 10.30
CA PRO A 45 -0.67 27.19 10.50
C PRO A 45 -0.81 25.77 11.08
N ASP A 46 -1.82 25.50 11.91
CA ASP A 46 -2.00 24.15 12.47
C ASP A 46 -2.37 23.13 11.39
N GLU A 47 -3.03 23.55 10.30
CA GLU A 47 -3.35 22.69 9.15
C GLU A 47 -2.07 22.30 8.37
N ILE A 48 -1.16 23.26 8.16
CA ILE A 48 0.16 22.98 7.54
C ILE A 48 0.98 22.03 8.41
N ILE A 49 0.98 22.23 9.73
CA ILE A 49 1.67 21.33 10.67
C ILE A 49 1.04 19.93 10.64
N ALA A 50 -0.28 19.84 10.64
CA ALA A 50 -0.99 18.57 10.58
C ALA A 50 -0.68 17.81 9.28
N LEU A 51 -0.67 18.49 8.12
CA LEU A 51 -0.30 17.90 6.84
C LEU A 51 1.15 17.41 6.82
N ALA A 52 2.09 18.17 7.37
CA ALA A 52 3.49 17.76 7.46
C ALA A 52 3.67 16.49 8.33
N ILE A 53 3.00 16.43 9.48
CA ILE A 53 3.02 15.25 10.37
C ILE A 53 2.35 14.04 9.70
N ALA A 54 1.21 14.25 9.03
CA ALA A 54 0.51 13.19 8.30
C ALA A 54 1.38 12.63 7.16
N GLY A 55 2.05 13.49 6.40
CA GLY A 55 3.00 13.11 5.36
C GLY A 55 4.17 12.28 5.92
N ALA A 56 4.78 12.72 7.03
CA ALA A 56 5.85 11.98 7.69
C ALA A 56 5.40 10.59 8.16
N LYS A 57 4.24 10.49 8.83
CA LYS A 57 3.66 9.20 9.26
C LYS A 57 3.33 8.28 8.09
N SER A 58 2.81 8.83 7.01
CA SER A 58 2.51 8.07 5.79
C SER A 58 3.79 7.50 5.16
N ALA A 59 4.86 8.30 5.10
CA ALA A 59 6.16 7.85 4.60
C ALA A 59 6.78 6.74 5.47
N GLU A 60 6.73 6.88 6.81
CA GLU A 60 7.19 5.84 7.75
C GLU A 60 6.41 4.53 7.58
N ALA A 61 5.08 4.60 7.51
CA ALA A 61 4.23 3.43 7.32
C ALA A 61 4.48 2.76 5.96
N THR A 62 4.69 3.54 4.90
CA THR A 62 5.03 3.03 3.57
C THR A 62 6.37 2.30 3.59
N ALA A 63 7.39 2.88 4.24
CA ALA A 63 8.70 2.26 4.37
C ALA A 63 8.64 0.94 5.16
N ALA A 64 7.89 0.92 6.26
CA ALA A 64 7.69 -0.30 7.05
C ALA A 64 6.96 -1.39 6.24
N GLY A 65 5.92 -1.01 5.49
CA GLY A 65 5.18 -1.92 4.61
C GLY A 65 6.06 -2.53 3.51
N LEU A 66 6.89 -1.71 2.83
CA LEU A 66 7.82 -2.18 1.80
C LEU A 66 8.97 -3.06 2.34
N GLY A 67 9.17 -3.10 3.66
CA GLY A 67 10.08 -4.04 4.31
C GLY A 67 9.58 -5.49 4.30
N LEU A 68 8.32 -5.73 3.91
CA LEU A 68 7.71 -7.06 3.80
C LEU A 68 7.95 -7.62 2.40
N GLU A 69 8.32 -8.90 2.32
CA GLU A 69 8.58 -9.61 1.04
C GLU A 69 7.40 -9.51 0.06
N TRP A 70 6.19 -9.48 0.59
CA TRP A 70 4.95 -9.54 -0.16
C TRP A 70 4.18 -8.22 -0.19
N ALA A 71 4.87 -7.10 0.09
CA ALA A 71 4.27 -5.76 0.06
C ALA A 71 3.68 -5.41 -1.31
N LEU A 72 4.30 -5.91 -2.39
CA LEU A 72 3.91 -5.65 -3.78
C LEU A 72 4.05 -6.95 -4.58
N TYR A 73 3.06 -7.23 -5.44
CA TYR A 73 3.00 -8.46 -6.23
C TYR A 73 3.42 -8.29 -7.69
N THR A 74 3.49 -7.06 -8.19
CA THR A 74 3.80 -6.77 -9.60
C THR A 74 4.72 -5.57 -9.76
N PRO A 75 5.52 -5.50 -10.85
CA PRO A 75 6.28 -4.31 -11.21
C PRO A 75 5.40 -3.05 -11.38
N GLN A 76 4.17 -3.21 -11.84
CA GLN A 76 3.21 -2.11 -12.00
C GLN A 76 2.80 -1.51 -10.65
N GLN A 77 2.57 -2.34 -9.63
CA GLN A 77 2.33 -1.85 -8.26
C GLN A 77 3.57 -1.12 -7.72
N ALA A 78 4.78 -1.64 -7.98
CA ALA A 78 6.01 -0.95 -7.63
C ALA A 78 6.18 0.40 -8.36
N ALA A 79 5.77 0.49 -9.62
CA ALA A 79 5.80 1.74 -10.38
C ALA A 79 4.89 2.81 -9.74
N VAL A 80 3.70 2.45 -9.28
CA VAL A 80 2.76 3.36 -8.61
C VAL A 80 3.33 3.84 -7.28
N VAL A 81 3.87 2.94 -6.46
CA VAL A 81 4.47 3.32 -5.16
C VAL A 81 5.72 4.16 -5.36
N ALA A 82 6.60 3.80 -6.30
CA ALA A 82 7.78 4.60 -6.64
C ALA A 82 7.39 6.01 -7.12
N SER A 83 6.39 6.10 -8.00
CA SER A 83 5.80 7.36 -8.46
C SER A 83 5.33 8.23 -7.30
N ALA A 84 4.58 7.67 -6.35
CA ALA A 84 4.11 8.40 -5.16
C ALA A 84 5.28 8.84 -4.26
N LEU A 85 6.26 7.98 -4.02
CA LEU A 85 7.43 8.30 -3.19
C LEU A 85 8.30 9.40 -3.82
N TYR A 86 8.55 9.36 -5.12
CA TYR A 86 9.25 10.45 -5.81
C TYR A 86 8.46 11.77 -5.73
N ALA A 87 7.13 11.71 -5.78
CA ALA A 87 6.30 12.91 -5.66
C ALA A 87 6.36 13.49 -4.26
N GLN A 88 6.43 12.64 -3.23
CA GLN A 88 6.66 13.06 -1.85
C GLN A 88 8.03 13.71 -1.67
N ILE A 89 9.10 13.15 -2.26
CA ILE A 89 10.45 13.72 -2.18
C ILE A 89 10.48 15.10 -2.85
N ASP A 90 9.94 15.23 -4.07
CA ASP A 90 9.92 16.49 -4.81
C ASP A 90 9.09 17.58 -4.09
N ALA A 91 7.90 17.20 -3.58
CA ALA A 91 7.04 18.10 -2.83
C ALA A 91 7.67 18.52 -1.49
N ALA A 92 8.30 17.60 -0.76
CA ALA A 92 9.01 17.90 0.48
C ALA A 92 10.20 18.82 0.25
N GLY A 93 10.97 18.60 -0.82
CA GLY A 93 12.06 19.48 -1.23
C GLY A 93 11.58 20.90 -1.50
N SER A 94 10.52 21.04 -2.31
CA SER A 94 9.90 22.33 -2.59
C SER A 94 9.35 23.02 -1.32
N ALA A 95 8.79 22.25 -0.37
CA ALA A 95 8.31 22.78 0.90
C ALA A 95 9.45 23.30 1.78
N LEU A 96 10.60 22.61 1.83
CA LEU A 96 11.79 23.04 2.57
C LEU A 96 12.40 24.31 1.99
N GLU A 97 12.48 24.45 0.66
CA GLU A 97 12.91 25.70 0.02
C GLU A 97 11.97 26.86 0.37
N ASN A 98 10.65 26.61 0.35
CA ASN A 98 9.67 27.61 0.73
C ASN A 98 9.80 28.01 2.21
N LEU A 99 10.02 27.05 3.12
CA LEU A 99 10.28 27.32 4.55
C LEU A 99 11.54 28.16 4.75
N ALA A 100 12.63 27.85 4.03
CA ALA A 100 13.84 28.67 4.02
C ALA A 100 13.53 30.11 3.55
N GLY A 101 12.77 30.25 2.47
CA GLY A 101 12.30 31.56 1.98
C GLY A 101 11.43 32.33 2.99
N TYR A 102 10.59 31.64 3.75
CA TYR A 102 9.76 32.28 4.78
C TYR A 102 10.56 32.86 5.95
N LEU A 103 11.75 32.34 6.25
CA LEU A 103 12.62 32.93 7.27
C LEU A 103 13.06 34.36 6.89
N HIS A 104 13.33 34.62 5.62
CA HIS A 104 13.60 35.99 5.12
C HIS A 104 12.37 36.90 5.23
N VAL A 105 11.17 36.35 5.03
CA VAL A 105 9.92 37.12 5.22
C VAL A 105 9.72 37.47 6.69
N MET A 106 9.98 36.53 7.62
CA MET A 106 9.88 36.78 9.05
C MET A 106 10.92 37.81 9.53
N ASP A 107 12.15 37.75 9.01
CA ASP A 107 13.19 38.76 9.27
C ASP A 107 12.79 40.15 8.76
N ALA A 108 12.27 40.24 7.53
CA ALA A 108 11.80 41.50 6.96
C ALA A 108 10.61 42.12 7.71
N ARG A 109 9.76 41.28 8.34
CA ARG A 109 8.69 41.74 9.25
C ARG A 109 9.19 42.05 10.66
N HIS A 110 10.44 41.72 10.98
CA HIS A 110 11.06 41.81 12.30
C HIS A 110 10.43 40.88 13.35
N ASP A 111 9.86 39.75 12.91
CA ASP A 111 9.35 38.69 13.81
C ASP A 111 10.52 37.89 14.43
N VAL A 112 11.63 37.79 13.69
CA VAL A 112 12.88 37.12 14.06
C VAL A 112 14.07 37.97 13.59
N VAL A 113 15.29 37.59 13.99
CA VAL A 113 16.53 38.12 13.40
C VAL A 113 17.21 36.97 12.67
N LEU A 114 17.38 37.12 11.35
CA LEU A 114 18.22 36.23 10.56
C LEU A 114 19.65 36.79 10.58
N PRO A 115 20.57 36.18 11.35
CA PRO A 115 21.93 36.70 11.42
C PRO A 115 22.63 36.56 10.07
N GLU A 116 23.52 37.50 9.76
CA GLU A 116 24.44 37.32 8.64
C GLU A 116 25.24 36.02 8.83
N PHE A 117 25.49 35.32 7.74
CA PHE A 117 26.33 34.12 7.74
C PHE A 117 27.66 34.43 8.45
N ASN A 118 27.98 33.62 9.45
CA ASN A 118 29.26 33.65 10.12
C ASN A 118 29.77 32.22 10.30
N ASP A 119 31.08 32.04 10.22
CA ASP A 119 31.77 30.75 10.47
C ASP A 119 31.75 30.36 11.97
N SER A 120 30.74 30.83 12.72
CA SER A 120 30.54 30.48 14.12
C SER A 120 30.18 29.01 14.25
N GLU A 121 30.82 28.32 15.19
CA GLU A 121 30.47 26.94 15.55
C GLU A 121 29.10 26.83 16.25
N THR A 122 28.49 27.95 16.65
CA THR A 122 27.17 27.94 17.31
C THR A 122 26.07 27.98 16.25
N PRO A 123 25.24 26.92 16.11
CA PRO A 123 24.15 26.89 15.14
C PRO A 123 23.15 28.03 15.38
N ASN A 124 22.73 28.68 14.30
CA ASN A 124 21.80 29.79 14.31
C ASN A 124 20.72 29.64 13.21
N LEU A 125 19.84 30.63 13.09
CA LEU A 125 18.71 30.58 12.15
C LEU A 125 19.16 30.56 10.68
N ASN A 126 20.28 31.20 10.34
CA ASN A 126 20.86 31.13 9.00
C ASN A 126 21.42 29.73 8.69
N ASN A 127 21.95 29.01 9.68
CA ASN A 127 22.32 27.59 9.48
C ASN A 127 21.09 26.72 9.15
N ALA A 128 19.96 26.96 9.83
CA ALA A 128 18.71 26.23 9.57
C ALA A 128 18.14 26.55 8.17
N GLU A 129 18.13 27.84 7.80
CA GLU A 129 17.73 28.32 6.48
C GLU A 129 18.54 27.64 5.35
N MET A 130 19.87 27.70 5.44
CA MET A 130 20.74 27.05 4.46
C MET A 130 20.52 25.54 4.42
N SER A 131 20.37 24.89 5.57
CA SER A 131 20.16 23.44 5.63
C SER A 131 18.86 23.02 4.93
N MET A 132 17.77 23.79 5.12
CA MET A 132 16.51 23.54 4.43
C MET A 132 16.61 23.82 2.92
N GLY A 133 17.31 24.88 2.51
CA GLY A 133 17.56 25.19 1.11
C GLY A 133 18.36 24.08 0.40
N CYS A 134 19.48 23.66 1.00
CA CYS A 134 20.30 22.55 0.48
C CYS A 134 19.51 21.24 0.39
N ALA A 135 18.71 20.91 1.42
CA ALA A 135 17.87 19.72 1.40
C ALA A 135 16.82 19.76 0.26
N GLY A 136 16.31 20.94 -0.08
CA GLY A 136 15.45 21.14 -1.24
C GLY A 136 16.13 20.85 -2.57
N GLU A 137 17.36 21.36 -2.75
CA GLU A 137 18.18 21.09 -3.94
C GLU A 137 18.54 19.60 -4.06
N GLU A 138 18.92 18.96 -2.94
CA GLU A 138 19.21 17.53 -2.88
C GLU A 138 18.00 16.67 -3.24
N ALA A 139 16.80 17.05 -2.77
CA ALA A 139 15.56 16.35 -3.11
C ALA A 139 15.27 16.40 -4.62
N ARG A 140 15.47 17.55 -5.26
CA ARG A 140 15.35 17.67 -6.73
C ARG A 140 16.39 16.82 -7.46
N ALA A 141 17.61 16.76 -6.95
CA ALA A 141 18.64 15.89 -7.52
C ALA A 141 18.26 14.41 -7.37
N ALA A 142 17.64 14.02 -6.27
CA ALA A 142 17.20 12.65 -6.00
C ALA A 142 16.05 12.17 -6.91
N THR A 143 15.28 13.09 -7.48
CA THR A 143 14.16 12.78 -8.38
C THR A 143 14.53 12.85 -9.87
N CYS A 144 15.79 13.12 -10.23
CA CYS A 144 16.20 13.35 -11.62
C CYS A 144 15.96 12.15 -12.56
N ASP A 145 16.06 10.92 -12.04
CA ASP A 145 15.82 9.69 -12.79
C ASP A 145 14.43 9.07 -12.56
N ALA A 146 13.55 9.77 -11.81
CA ALA A 146 12.23 9.25 -11.41
C ALA A 146 11.40 8.79 -12.62
N GLU A 147 11.36 9.59 -13.69
CA GLU A 147 10.61 9.25 -14.90
C GLU A 147 11.07 7.94 -15.52
N THR A 148 12.40 7.77 -15.66
CA THR A 148 12.97 6.58 -16.29
C THR A 148 12.73 5.35 -15.43
N ALA A 149 12.93 5.44 -14.11
CA ALA A 149 12.70 4.33 -13.19
C ALA A 149 11.24 3.89 -13.17
N VAL A 150 10.30 4.84 -13.03
CA VAL A 150 8.85 4.56 -13.01
C VAL A 150 8.40 3.95 -14.33
N ARG A 151 8.86 4.49 -15.47
CA ARG A 151 8.53 3.95 -16.80
C ARG A 151 9.01 2.50 -16.96
N ILE A 152 10.27 2.22 -16.62
CA ILE A 152 10.81 0.86 -16.72
C ILE A 152 9.98 -0.12 -15.89
N LEU A 153 9.63 0.25 -14.64
CA LEU A 153 8.80 -0.60 -13.78
C LEU A 153 7.39 -0.81 -14.37
N ALA A 154 6.75 0.25 -14.85
CA ALA A 154 5.39 0.19 -15.41
C ALA A 154 5.32 -0.69 -16.68
N GLU A 155 6.34 -0.59 -17.55
CA GLU A 155 6.43 -1.31 -18.82
C GLU A 155 6.98 -2.73 -18.67
N THR A 156 7.62 -3.06 -17.55
CA THR A 156 8.18 -4.40 -17.30
C THR A 156 7.06 -5.44 -17.26
N PRO A 157 7.04 -6.42 -18.17
CA PRO A 157 6.01 -7.46 -18.15
C PRO A 157 6.07 -8.28 -16.87
N TYR A 158 4.94 -8.43 -16.19
CA TYR A 158 4.80 -9.43 -15.14
C TYR A 158 4.69 -10.82 -15.78
N LEU A 159 5.56 -11.73 -15.37
CA LEU A 159 5.62 -13.09 -15.94
C LEU A 159 4.66 -14.08 -15.26
N GLY A 160 4.12 -13.72 -14.10
CA GLY A 160 3.11 -14.53 -13.41
C GLY A 160 1.69 -14.24 -13.90
N ARG A 161 0.72 -14.93 -13.30
CA ARG A 161 -0.71 -14.61 -13.46
C ARG A 161 -1.20 -14.03 -12.13
N GLN A 162 -1.63 -12.76 -12.16
CA GLN A 162 -2.30 -12.18 -11.00
C GLN A 162 -3.75 -12.66 -10.99
N PRO A 163 -4.24 -13.23 -9.88
CA PRO A 163 -5.64 -13.60 -9.76
C PRO A 163 -6.58 -12.40 -9.88
N ASN A 164 -7.70 -12.57 -10.58
CA ASN A 164 -8.73 -11.54 -10.71
C ASN A 164 -9.69 -11.50 -9.52
N ASP A 165 -9.80 -12.59 -8.77
CA ASP A 165 -10.67 -12.74 -7.62
C ASP A 165 -10.20 -13.86 -6.67
N ALA A 166 -10.93 -14.05 -5.57
CA ALA A 166 -10.66 -15.10 -4.59
C ALA A 166 -10.72 -16.51 -5.16
N HIS A 167 -11.58 -16.76 -6.15
CA HIS A 167 -11.75 -18.07 -6.76
C HIS A 167 -10.53 -18.44 -7.60
N GLU A 168 -10.01 -17.50 -8.40
CA GLU A 168 -8.77 -17.70 -9.12
C GLU A 168 -7.58 -17.87 -8.17
N THR A 169 -7.52 -17.12 -7.07
CA THR A 169 -6.45 -17.24 -6.07
C THR A 169 -6.43 -18.62 -5.44
N ILE A 170 -7.58 -19.12 -4.95
CA ILE A 170 -7.62 -20.42 -4.25
C ILE A 170 -7.33 -21.60 -5.19
N ILE A 171 -7.75 -21.52 -6.46
CA ILE A 171 -7.36 -22.51 -7.49
C ILE A 171 -5.85 -22.52 -7.66
N ALA A 172 -5.24 -21.33 -7.85
CA ALA A 172 -3.80 -21.24 -8.04
C ALA A 172 -3.01 -21.70 -6.81
N VAL A 173 -3.52 -21.47 -5.60
CA VAL A 173 -2.93 -21.99 -4.35
C VAL A 173 -2.99 -23.52 -4.32
N ALA A 174 -4.14 -24.12 -4.67
CA ALA A 174 -4.27 -25.57 -4.73
C ALA A 174 -3.29 -26.20 -5.73
N ASP A 175 -3.16 -25.59 -6.92
CA ASP A 175 -2.23 -26.04 -7.96
C ASP A 175 -0.77 -25.96 -7.49
N LEU A 176 -0.39 -24.91 -6.76
CA LEU A 176 0.97 -24.73 -6.24
C LEU A 176 1.30 -25.70 -5.09
N LEU A 177 0.33 -26.03 -4.23
CA LEU A 177 0.50 -27.03 -3.18
C LEU A 177 0.67 -28.45 -3.77
N GLY A 178 0.12 -28.72 -4.95
CA GLY A 178 0.31 -29.97 -5.67
C GLY A 178 -0.36 -31.16 -4.99
N GLU A 179 0.31 -32.33 -4.97
CA GLU A 179 -0.29 -33.61 -4.56
C GLU A 179 -0.77 -33.65 -3.10
N GLN A 180 -0.27 -32.77 -2.24
CA GLN A 180 -0.68 -32.68 -0.84
C GLN A 180 -2.04 -31.98 -0.65
N ALA A 181 -2.58 -31.38 -1.72
CA ALA A 181 -3.79 -30.60 -1.69
C ALA A 181 -4.86 -31.18 -2.63
N THR A 182 -6.13 -31.05 -2.23
CA THR A 182 -7.29 -31.34 -3.08
C THR A 182 -8.22 -30.14 -3.05
N LEU A 183 -8.42 -29.53 -4.21
CA LEU A 183 -9.41 -28.47 -4.39
C LEU A 183 -10.82 -29.05 -4.40
N ILE A 184 -11.70 -28.43 -3.63
CA ILE A 184 -13.12 -28.73 -3.57
C ILE A 184 -13.86 -27.47 -4.01
N THR A 185 -14.52 -27.57 -5.16
CA THR A 185 -15.36 -26.53 -5.74
C THR A 185 -16.85 -26.81 -5.54
N GLU A 186 -17.21 -27.65 -4.56
CA GLU A 186 -18.60 -27.89 -4.22
C GLU A 186 -19.17 -26.65 -3.53
N HIS A 187 -19.60 -25.69 -4.35
CA HIS A 187 -20.39 -24.57 -3.90
C HIS A 187 -21.69 -25.16 -3.32
N HIS A 188 -21.89 -25.06 -2.00
CA HIS A 188 -23.20 -25.36 -1.40
C HIS A 188 -24.20 -24.26 -1.80
N VAL A 189 -24.63 -24.29 -3.05
CA VAL A 189 -25.55 -23.31 -3.63
C VAL A 189 -26.96 -23.82 -3.46
N HIS A 190 -27.78 -23.08 -2.71
CA HIS A 190 -29.22 -23.27 -2.71
C HIS A 190 -29.91 -22.42 -3.81
N ASP A 191 -29.30 -21.33 -4.29
CA ASP A 191 -29.85 -20.47 -5.35
C ASP A 191 -28.76 -19.78 -6.21
N GLU A 192 -28.91 -19.84 -7.55
CA GLU A 192 -28.04 -19.15 -8.52
C GLU A 192 -28.18 -17.62 -8.52
N ALA A 193 -29.29 -17.09 -8.00
CA ALA A 193 -29.46 -15.64 -7.85
C ALA A 193 -28.56 -15.05 -6.73
N GLU A 194 -28.31 -15.84 -5.68
CA GLU A 194 -27.48 -15.48 -4.53
C GLU A 194 -25.99 -15.38 -4.91
N LEU A 195 -25.54 -16.20 -5.87
CA LEU A 195 -24.18 -16.16 -6.44
C LEU A 195 -23.83 -14.77 -6.99
N ARG A 196 -24.72 -14.18 -7.79
CA ARG A 196 -24.38 -12.98 -8.55
C ARG A 196 -24.34 -11.71 -7.68
N GLU A 197 -25.01 -11.73 -6.53
CA GLU A 197 -25.07 -10.59 -5.60
C GLU A 197 -24.06 -10.72 -4.45
N ASN A 198 -23.67 -11.94 -4.03
CA ASN A 198 -22.79 -12.12 -2.86
C ASN A 198 -21.29 -12.31 -3.17
N TYR A 199 -20.92 -12.79 -4.36
CA TYR A 199 -19.49 -13.02 -4.70
C TYR A 199 -18.73 -11.75 -5.15
N GLY A 200 -19.41 -10.62 -5.31
CA GLY A 200 -18.79 -9.33 -5.59
C GLY A 200 -18.20 -8.64 -4.35
N ASP A 201 -18.77 -8.89 -3.17
CA ASP A 201 -18.73 -7.92 -2.06
C ASP A 201 -18.15 -8.45 -0.73
N GLY A 202 -17.60 -9.66 -0.67
CA GLY A 202 -16.86 -10.11 0.52
C GLY A 202 -16.93 -11.60 0.79
N PHE A 203 -18.08 -12.23 0.55
CA PHE A 203 -18.27 -13.66 0.81
C PHE A 203 -17.33 -14.49 -0.08
N GLY A 204 -16.44 -15.26 0.56
CA GLY A 204 -15.48 -16.12 -0.15
C GLY A 204 -16.20 -17.08 -1.10
N CYS A 205 -15.53 -17.46 -2.20
CA CYS A 205 -16.12 -18.21 -3.33
C CYS A 205 -16.74 -19.59 -2.98
N GLY A 206 -16.72 -20.02 -1.71
CA GLY A 206 -17.19 -21.32 -1.24
C GLY A 206 -16.26 -22.48 -1.58
N CYS A 207 -15.17 -22.23 -2.32
CA CYS A 207 -14.15 -23.23 -2.57
C CYS A 207 -13.30 -23.46 -1.31
N VAL A 208 -12.86 -24.70 -1.14
CA VAL A 208 -12.02 -25.14 -0.03
C VAL A 208 -10.86 -25.96 -0.60
N VAL A 209 -9.66 -25.78 -0.06
CA VAL A 209 -8.53 -26.67 -0.31
C VAL A 209 -8.33 -27.54 0.91
N ARG A 210 -8.46 -28.86 0.72
CA ARG A 210 -8.07 -29.83 1.75
C ARG A 210 -6.60 -30.14 1.60
N ILE A 211 -5.84 -29.98 2.67
CA ILE A 211 -4.39 -30.15 2.70
C ILE A 211 -4.07 -31.27 3.67
N THR A 212 -3.16 -32.16 3.28
CA THR A 212 -2.61 -33.18 4.19
C THR A 212 -1.17 -32.80 4.49
N ASP A 213 -0.85 -32.56 5.77
CA ASP A 213 0.52 -32.23 6.17
C ASP A 213 1.44 -33.46 6.19
N SER A 214 2.73 -33.24 6.45
CA SER A 214 3.74 -34.30 6.47
C SER A 214 3.52 -35.38 7.55
N THR A 215 2.71 -35.08 8.57
CA THR A 215 2.32 -36.00 9.65
C THR A 215 1.03 -36.77 9.35
N GLY A 216 0.35 -36.43 8.25
CA GLY A 216 -0.94 -36.99 7.86
C GLY A 216 -2.14 -36.27 8.48
N SER A 217 -1.96 -35.11 9.12
CA SER A 217 -3.09 -34.33 9.64
C SER A 217 -3.80 -33.59 8.51
N ALA A 218 -5.13 -33.58 8.57
CA ALA A 218 -5.96 -32.94 7.56
C ALA A 218 -6.30 -31.50 7.96
N TRP A 219 -6.02 -30.57 7.07
CA TRP A 219 -6.28 -29.15 7.17
C TRP A 219 -7.25 -28.71 6.09
N GLU A 220 -7.96 -27.62 6.35
CA GLU A 220 -8.83 -26.96 5.37
C GLU A 220 -8.43 -25.49 5.28
N PHE A 221 -8.31 -25.03 4.03
CA PHE A 221 -7.96 -23.67 3.66
C PHE A 221 -9.09 -23.08 2.81
N GLN A 222 -9.59 -21.90 3.18
CA GLN A 222 -10.61 -21.20 2.40
C GLN A 222 -10.51 -19.69 2.58
N ARG A 223 -11.23 -18.93 1.75
CA ARG A 223 -11.50 -17.52 2.03
C ARG A 223 -12.84 -17.37 2.75
N GLY A 224 -12.85 -16.68 3.89
CA GLY A 224 -14.08 -16.23 4.56
C GLY A 224 -14.57 -14.89 3.99
N ASP A 225 -15.27 -14.12 4.82
CA ASP A 225 -15.92 -12.85 4.43
C ASP A 225 -14.93 -11.72 4.11
N SER A 226 -13.68 -11.85 4.56
CA SER A 226 -12.63 -10.85 4.26
C SER A 226 -11.20 -11.37 4.39
N SER A 227 -11.01 -12.63 4.78
CA SER A 227 -9.69 -13.16 5.12
C SER A 227 -9.49 -14.58 4.63
N TRP A 228 -8.22 -14.95 4.47
CA TRP A 228 -7.83 -16.32 4.19
C TRP A 228 -7.65 -17.05 5.50
N ASN A 229 -8.33 -18.19 5.64
CA ASN A 229 -8.40 -18.93 6.88
C ASN A 229 -7.89 -20.36 6.68
N LEU A 230 -7.19 -20.85 7.68
CA LEU A 230 -6.64 -22.19 7.76
C LEU A 230 -7.04 -22.83 9.09
N TRP A 231 -7.55 -24.06 9.08
CA TRP A 231 -7.86 -24.78 10.32
C TRP A 231 -7.65 -26.28 10.18
N ARG A 232 -7.48 -26.98 11.31
CA ARG A 232 -7.43 -28.44 11.33
C ARG A 232 -8.84 -28.99 11.27
N ARG A 233 -9.07 -30.06 10.50
CA ARG A 233 -10.38 -30.74 10.52
C ARG A 233 -10.74 -31.31 11.88
N ALA A 234 -9.75 -31.59 12.72
CA ALA A 234 -9.95 -32.03 14.10
C ALA A 234 -10.55 -30.93 15.01
N ASP A 235 -10.46 -29.66 14.61
CA ASP A 235 -11.00 -28.52 15.37
C ASP A 235 -12.48 -28.26 15.05
N VAL A 236 -13.09 -29.07 14.17
CA VAL A 236 -14.52 -29.09 13.89
C VAL A 236 -15.19 -30.14 14.77
N ASP A 237 -16.15 -29.73 15.58
CA ASP A 237 -16.85 -30.63 16.49
C ASP A 237 -17.89 -31.54 15.77
N GLY A 238 -18.51 -32.44 16.52
CA GLY A 238 -19.54 -33.36 15.98
C GLY A 238 -20.82 -32.66 15.49
N SER A 239 -20.99 -31.37 15.75
CA SER A 239 -22.08 -30.52 15.26
C SER A 239 -21.68 -29.70 14.03
N GLY A 240 -20.42 -29.82 13.57
CA GLY A 240 -19.89 -29.05 12.45
C GLY A 240 -19.43 -27.64 12.83
N ILE A 241 -19.30 -27.32 14.12
CA ILE A 241 -18.89 -26.00 14.58
C ILE A 241 -17.35 -25.96 14.67
N LEU A 242 -16.76 -24.95 14.02
CA LEU A 242 -15.32 -24.70 14.06
C LEU A 242 -14.94 -24.01 15.37
N GLY A 243 -14.10 -24.68 16.17
CA GLY A 243 -13.65 -24.16 17.47
C GLY A 243 -12.41 -23.27 17.40
N ASN A 244 -11.56 -23.44 16.39
CA ASN A 244 -10.30 -22.71 16.25
C ASN A 244 -9.91 -22.58 14.77
N TRP A 245 -9.34 -21.43 14.39
CA TRP A 245 -8.81 -21.19 13.04
C TRP A 245 -7.67 -20.18 13.10
N ILE A 246 -6.88 -20.16 12.03
CA ILE A 246 -5.77 -19.24 11.81
C ILE A 246 -6.17 -18.33 10.65
N GLU A 247 -6.14 -17.03 10.90
CA GLU A 247 -6.25 -16.03 9.85
C GLU A 247 -4.86 -15.76 9.27
N LEU A 248 -4.68 -16.02 7.98
CA LEU A 248 -3.41 -15.76 7.29
C LEU A 248 -3.29 -14.28 6.95
N ASP A 249 -2.08 -13.73 7.12
CA ASP A 249 -1.74 -12.33 6.85
C ASP A 249 -1.65 -12.02 5.34
N ALA A 250 -2.73 -12.27 4.61
CA ALA A 250 -2.85 -12.07 3.17
C ALA A 250 -4.24 -11.54 2.78
N GLY A 251 -4.82 -10.62 3.54
CA GLY A 251 -6.26 -10.24 3.46
C GLY A 251 -6.83 -9.88 2.07
N ASP A 252 -5.99 -9.57 1.08
CA ASP A 252 -6.47 -9.39 -0.30
C ASP A 252 -6.98 -10.71 -0.91
N ALA A 253 -8.21 -10.69 -1.41
CA ALA A 253 -8.77 -11.74 -2.27
C ALA A 253 -7.89 -12.09 -3.49
N ARG A 254 -7.06 -11.15 -3.95
CA ARG A 254 -6.15 -11.28 -5.10
C ARG A 254 -4.69 -11.42 -4.67
N ALA A 255 -4.44 -11.81 -3.42
CA ALA A 255 -3.09 -12.03 -2.91
C ALA A 255 -2.31 -12.96 -3.84
N HIS A 256 -1.00 -12.72 -3.96
CA HIS A 256 -0.16 -13.56 -4.80
C HIS A 256 -0.21 -15.02 -4.31
N PRO A 257 -0.55 -16.00 -5.15
CA PRO A 257 -0.74 -17.38 -4.71
C PRO A 257 0.48 -17.97 -3.98
N GLY A 258 1.70 -17.62 -4.44
CA GLY A 258 2.93 -18.03 -3.77
C GLY A 258 3.08 -17.48 -2.33
N HIS A 259 2.60 -16.27 -2.05
CA HIS A 259 2.60 -15.70 -0.70
C HIS A 259 1.71 -16.54 0.22
N VAL A 260 0.49 -16.80 -0.24
CA VAL A 260 -0.50 -17.59 0.49
C VAL A 260 0.02 -19.00 0.77
N VAL A 261 0.67 -19.64 -0.21
CA VAL A 261 1.31 -20.95 -0.02
C VAL A 261 2.39 -20.90 1.04
N SER A 262 3.28 -19.89 1.00
CA SER A 262 4.32 -19.74 2.02
C SER A 262 3.76 -19.55 3.43
N LEU A 263 2.66 -18.80 3.58
CA LEU A 263 1.97 -18.65 4.88
C LEU A 263 1.34 -19.97 5.34
N ILE A 264 0.69 -20.72 4.44
CA ILE A 264 0.16 -22.05 4.75
C ILE A 264 1.29 -22.96 5.24
N GLU A 265 2.40 -23.02 4.51
CA GLU A 265 3.54 -23.88 4.83
C GLU A 265 4.17 -23.52 6.18
N GLN A 266 4.22 -22.24 6.56
CA GLN A 266 4.72 -21.79 7.86
C GLN A 266 3.85 -22.30 9.02
N GLU A 267 2.54 -22.42 8.82
CA GLU A 267 1.59 -22.84 9.87
C GLU A 267 1.45 -24.37 10.01
N ILE A 268 1.70 -25.11 8.92
CA ILE A 268 1.55 -26.58 8.90
C ILE A 268 2.87 -27.36 9.02
N ALA A 269 4.01 -26.67 9.05
CA ALA A 269 5.34 -27.27 9.19
C ALA A 269 5.58 -27.96 10.55
#